data_AF-A0A9Q0GF58-F1
#
_entry.id   AF-A0A9Q0GF58-F1
#
_cell.length_a   1.000
_cell.length_b   1.000
_cell.length_c   1.000
_cell.angle_alpha   90.00
_cell.angle_beta   90.00
_cell.angle_gamma   90.00
#
_symmetry.space_group_name_H-M   'P 1'
#
loop_
_entity.id
_entity.type
_entity.pdbx_description
1 polymer ?
#
loop_
_entity_poly.entity_id
_entity_poly.type
_entity_poly.pdbx_seq_one_letter_code
_entity_poly.pdbx_strand_id
1 'polypeptide(L)'
;MRAAAVLPLPDVEVAVERVFAQPRRSDLWFAGEMTQTVWCTAPRISSFCDLLLTLIKSAQTLARPPISNHHIGAVGLGSSDRIFFGSNLEFPGLPLH
;
A
#
# COMPACT_ATOMS: atom_id res chain seq x y z
N MET A 1 -39.90 -0.06 3.88
CA MET A 1 -38.46 -0.36 4.06
C MET A 1 -37.86 -0.70 2.72
N ARG A 2 -37.03 0.18 2.13
CA ARG A 2 -36.24 -0.16 0.94
C ARG A 2 -34.94 -0.80 1.43
N ALA A 3 -34.72 -2.06 1.05
CA ALA A 3 -33.42 -2.68 1.20
C ALA A 3 -32.43 -1.90 0.32
N ALA A 4 -31.39 -1.31 0.91
CA ALA A 4 -30.29 -0.76 0.16
C ALA A 4 -29.61 -1.93 -0.56
N ALA A 5 -29.50 -1.84 -1.88
CA ALA A 5 -28.75 -2.82 -2.66
C ALA A 5 -27.30 -2.84 -2.16
N VAL A 6 -26.87 -3.97 -1.61
CA VAL A 6 -25.46 -4.22 -1.31
C VAL A 6 -24.77 -4.33 -2.68
N LEU A 7 -24.16 -3.24 -3.12
CA LEU A 7 -23.27 -3.26 -4.28
C LEU A 7 -22.14 -4.26 -3.98
N PRO A 8 -21.72 -5.09 -4.95
CA PRO A 8 -20.61 -6.02 -4.74
C PRO A 8 -19.39 -5.23 -4.26
N LEU A 9 -18.82 -5.66 -3.13
CA LEU A 9 -17.65 -5.01 -2.55
C LEU A 9 -16.50 -5.07 -3.59
N PRO A 10 -15.78 -3.95 -3.81
CA PRO A 10 -14.70 -3.92 -4.77
C PRO A 10 -13.61 -4.94 -4.40
N ASP A 11 -12.96 -5.53 -5.42
CA ASP A 11 -11.78 -6.36 -5.21
C ASP A 11 -10.76 -5.65 -4.30
N VAL A 12 -10.05 -6.41 -3.48
CA VAL A 12 -9.09 -5.88 -2.50
C VAL A 12 -8.14 -4.85 -3.13
N GLU A 13 -7.66 -5.11 -4.34
CA GLU A 13 -6.81 -4.19 -5.09
C GLU A 13 -7.51 -2.85 -5.36
N VAL A 14 -8.80 -2.85 -5.69
CA VAL A 14 -9.60 -1.64 -5.92
C VAL A 14 -9.90 -0.91 -4.61
N ALA A 15 -10.13 -1.63 -3.51
CA ALA A 15 -10.31 -1.02 -2.18
C ALA A 15 -9.02 -0.34 -1.69
N VAL A 16 -7.90 -1.04 -1.85
CA VAL A 16 -6.54 -0.54 -1.64
C VAL A 16 -6.33 0.70 -2.51
N GLU A 17 -6.42 0.59 -3.83
CA GLU A 17 -6.21 1.70 -4.77
C GLU A 17 -7.08 2.91 -4.48
N ARG A 18 -8.35 2.74 -4.07
CA ARG A 18 -9.23 3.85 -3.68
C ARG A 18 -8.76 4.56 -2.42
N VAL A 19 -8.18 3.84 -1.47
CA VAL A 19 -7.55 4.44 -0.28
C VAL A 19 -6.28 5.19 -0.68
N PHE A 20 -5.48 4.63 -1.60
CA PHE A 20 -4.24 5.26 -2.09
C PHE A 20 -4.45 6.41 -3.10
N ALA A 21 -5.60 6.47 -3.77
CA ALA A 21 -5.93 7.48 -4.78
C ALA A 21 -6.47 8.79 -4.18
N GLN A 22 -6.68 8.86 -2.86
CA GLN A 22 -7.11 10.10 -2.20
C GLN A 22 -5.98 11.16 -2.23
N PRO A 23 -6.32 12.46 -2.25
CA PRO A 23 -5.34 13.53 -2.45
C PRO A 23 -4.24 13.47 -1.39
N ARG A 24 -3.00 13.28 -1.84
CA ARG A 24 -1.78 13.24 -1.03
C ARG A 24 -1.65 14.55 -0.24
N ARG A 25 -2.01 14.53 1.05
CA ARG A 25 -1.44 15.47 2.02
C ARG A 25 -0.06 14.94 2.44
N SER A 26 0.92 15.82 2.36
CA SER A 26 2.37 15.64 2.52
C SER A 26 2.85 15.05 3.86
N ASP A 27 1.95 14.56 4.72
CA ASP A 27 2.22 14.37 6.14
C ASP A 27 1.63 13.07 6.73
N LEU A 28 1.04 12.18 5.91
CA LEU A 28 0.35 10.99 6.40
C LEU A 28 1.13 9.68 6.19
N TRP A 29 1.91 9.33 7.20
CA TRP A 29 2.15 7.93 7.56
C TRP A 29 0.80 7.29 7.93
N PHE A 30 0.52 6.06 7.47
CA PHE A 30 -0.71 5.36 7.82
C PHE A 30 -0.84 5.26 9.34
N ALA A 31 -1.83 5.93 9.95
CA ALA A 31 -2.17 5.71 11.36
C ALA A 31 -2.98 4.41 11.49
N GLY A 32 -2.76 3.66 12.58
CA GLY A 32 -3.33 2.32 12.82
C GLY A 32 -4.86 2.19 12.77
N GLU A 33 -5.62 3.28 12.66
CA GLU A 33 -7.07 3.24 12.43
C GLU A 33 -7.43 2.78 10.99
N MET A 34 -6.59 3.08 9.98
CA MET A 34 -6.88 2.70 8.60
C MET A 34 -6.63 1.20 8.32
N THR A 35 -5.72 0.57 9.07
CA THR A 35 -5.44 -0.87 8.96
C THR A 35 -6.66 -1.73 9.30
N GLN A 36 -7.49 -1.30 10.26
CA GLN A 36 -8.67 -2.04 10.69
C GLN A 36 -9.80 -2.02 9.64
N THR A 37 -9.99 -0.89 8.96
CA THR A 37 -11.07 -0.73 7.95
C THR A 37 -10.80 -1.57 6.70
N VAL A 38 -9.55 -1.64 6.24
CA VAL A 38 -9.14 -2.44 5.07
C VAL A 38 -9.19 -3.93 5.38
N TRP A 39 -8.80 -4.34 6.60
CA TRP A 39 -8.90 -5.72 7.07
C TRP A 39 -10.36 -6.23 7.08
N CYS A 40 -11.30 -5.43 7.59
CA CYS A 40 -12.68 -5.90 7.80
C CYS A 40 -13.53 -6.01 6.52
N THR A 41 -13.10 -5.43 5.40
CA THR A 41 -13.88 -5.39 4.15
C THR A 41 -13.42 -6.39 3.09
N ALA A 42 -12.30 -7.10 3.31
CA ALA A 42 -11.70 -8.02 2.35
C ALA A 42 -11.82 -9.48 2.81
N PRO A 43 -12.77 -10.29 2.31
CA PRO A 43 -13.00 -11.67 2.75
C PRO A 43 -11.87 -12.68 2.42
N ARG A 44 -10.73 -12.22 1.88
CA ARG A 44 -9.55 -13.05 1.56
C ARG A 44 -8.26 -12.66 2.28
N ILE A 45 -8.28 -11.63 3.12
CA ILE A 45 -7.10 -11.27 3.92
C ILE A 45 -7.25 -11.97 5.27
N SER A 46 -6.49 -13.04 5.46
CA SER A 46 -6.50 -13.86 6.68
C SER A 46 -5.48 -13.41 7.72
N SER A 47 -4.49 -12.61 7.31
CA SER A 47 -3.38 -12.18 8.17
C SER A 47 -2.85 -10.80 7.77
N PHE A 48 -2.10 -10.18 8.69
CA PHE A 48 -1.48 -8.88 8.45
C PHE A 48 -0.43 -9.00 7.36
N CYS A 49 0.29 -10.13 7.31
CA CYS A 49 1.21 -10.45 6.24
C CYS A 49 0.51 -10.43 4.87
N ASP A 50 -0.68 -11.03 4.76
CA ASP A 50 -1.45 -11.03 3.50
C ASP A 50 -1.79 -9.60 3.08
N LEU A 51 -2.22 -8.75 4.02
CA LEU A 51 -2.45 -7.33 3.75
C LEU A 51 -1.18 -6.64 3.23
N LEU A 52 -0.04 -6.78 3.93
CA LEU A 52 1.21 -6.13 3.53
C LEU A 52 1.67 -6.59 2.14
N LEU A 53 1.48 -7.87 1.80
CA LEU A 53 1.81 -8.41 0.49
C LEU A 53 0.98 -7.75 -0.63
N THR A 54 -0.31 -7.45 -0.39
CA THR A 54 -1.13 -6.72 -1.39
C THR A 54 -0.62 -5.31 -1.68
N LEU A 55 0.11 -4.70 -0.74
CA LEU A 55 0.63 -3.33 -0.85
C LEU A 55 1.96 -3.23 -1.59
N ILE A 56 2.64 -4.36 -1.86
CA ILE A 56 3.96 -4.40 -2.52
C ILE A 56 3.90 -3.73 -3.91
N LYS A 57 2.85 -4.00 -4.70
CA LYS A 57 2.69 -3.39 -6.03
C LYS A 57 2.60 -1.87 -5.96
N SER A 58 1.85 -1.34 -5.00
CA SER A 58 1.76 0.10 -4.77
C SER A 58 3.12 0.69 -4.36
N ALA A 59 3.89 0.00 -3.52
CA ALA A 59 5.24 0.41 -3.15
C ALA A 59 6.21 0.43 -4.34
N GLN A 60 6.12 -0.54 -5.25
CA GLN A 60 6.95 -0.58 -6.46
C GLN A 60 6.77 0.65 -7.37
N THR A 61 5.59 1.28 -7.38
CA THR A 61 5.35 2.51 -8.17
C THR A 61 6.16 3.72 -7.69
N LEU A 62 6.68 3.66 -6.46
CA LEU A 62 7.52 4.70 -5.88
C LEU A 62 8.99 4.57 -6.30
N ALA A 63 9.39 3.45 -6.90
CA ALA A 63 10.77 3.18 -7.29
C ALA A 63 11.26 4.22 -8.29
N ARG A 64 12.55 4.57 -8.18
CA ARG A 64 13.26 5.38 -9.17
C ARG A 64 14.56 4.67 -9.53
N PRO A 65 14.53 3.68 -10.45
CA PRO A 65 15.70 2.89 -10.79
C PRO A 65 16.28 3.20 -12.18
N PRO A 66 16.80 4.42 -12.45
CA PRO A 66 17.34 4.76 -13.76
C PRO A 66 18.61 3.98 -14.16
N ILE A 67 19.26 3.24 -13.25
CA ILE A 67 20.48 2.46 -13.54
C ILE A 67 20.11 1.01 -13.86
N SER A 68 19.36 0.35 -12.97
CA SER A 68 19.05 -1.08 -13.07
C SER A 68 17.76 -1.37 -13.85
N ASN A 69 16.84 -0.42 -13.92
CA ASN A 69 15.45 -0.61 -14.36
C ASN A 69 14.64 -1.64 -13.53
N HIS A 70 15.16 -2.08 -12.38
CA HIS A 70 14.48 -3.03 -11.50
C HIS A 70 13.64 -2.27 -10.48
N HIS A 71 12.32 -2.44 -10.51
CA HIS A 71 11.38 -1.75 -9.61
C HIS A 71 11.13 -2.59 -8.36
N ILE A 72 11.73 -2.19 -7.24
CA ILE A 72 11.65 -2.91 -5.96
C ILE A 72 10.79 -2.10 -4.99
N GLY A 73 9.78 -2.74 -4.41
CA GLY A 73 8.93 -2.19 -3.38
C GLY A 73 9.06 -3.00 -2.10
N ALA A 74 9.02 -2.31 -0.96
CA ALA A 74 9.02 -2.90 0.36
C ALA A 74 7.89 -2.28 1.19
N VAL A 75 7.27 -3.08 2.04
CA VAL A 75 6.24 -2.64 2.96
C VAL A 75 6.57 -3.20 4.33
N GLY A 76 6.65 -2.33 5.33
CA GLY A 76 6.96 -2.68 6.71
C GLY A 76 5.84 -2.28 7.67
N LEU A 77 5.61 -3.09 8.70
CA LEU A 77 4.75 -2.75 9.83
C LEU A 77 5.63 -2.27 10.98
N GLY A 78 5.43 -1.02 11.43
CA GLY A 78 6.09 -0.51 12.63
C GLY A 78 5.36 -0.93 13.91
N SER A 79 6.04 -0.83 15.05
CA SER A 79 5.50 -1.17 16.38
C SER A 79 4.30 -0.31 16.83
N SER A 80 4.01 0.77 16.11
CA SER A 80 2.87 1.66 16.32
C SER A 80 1.68 1.35 15.40
N ASP A 81 1.62 0.15 14.83
CA ASP A 81 0.63 -0.28 13.83
C ASP A 81 0.57 0.57 12.56
N ARG A 82 1.66 1.29 12.28
CA ARG A 82 1.79 2.11 11.07
C ARG A 82 2.43 1.30 9.96
N ILE A 83 1.91 1.45 8.74
CA ILE A 83 2.51 0.86 7.54
C ILE A 83 3.47 1.86 6.92
N PHE A 84 4.67 1.40 6.61
CA PHE A 84 5.75 2.16 5.99
C PHE A 84 6.04 1.61 4.60
N PHE A 85 6.11 2.51 3.62
CA PHE A 85 6.44 2.17 2.23
C PHE A 85 7.93 2.47 2.00
N GLY A 86 8.64 1.50 1.46
CA GLY A 86 10.02 1.62 1.01
C GLY A 86 10.14 1.26 -0.47
N SER A 87 11.11 1.84 -1.16
CA SER A 87 11.40 1.51 -2.54
C SER A 87 12.84 1.85 -2.89
N ASN A 88 13.39 1.23 -3.93
CA ASN A 88 14.75 1.53 -4.36
C ASN A 88 14.83 2.88 -5.10
N LEU A 89 15.88 3.64 -4.79
CA LEU A 89 16.24 4.88 -5.44
C LEU A 89 17.68 4.74 -5.95
N GLU A 90 17.90 5.10 -7.20
CA GLU A 90 19.22 5.04 -7.82
C GLU A 90 19.56 6.42 -8.41
N PHE A 91 20.85 6.78 -8.32
CA PHE A 91 21.33 8.10 -8.69
C PHE A 91 22.38 7.95 -9.79
N PRO A 92 22.04 8.22 -11.06
CA PRO A 92 22.98 8.14 -12.16
C PRO A 92 24.20 9.03 -11.91
N GLY A 93 25.39 8.51 -12.19
CA GLY A 93 26.64 9.25 -12.02
C GLY A 93 27.17 9.35 -10.59
N LEU A 94 26.49 8.76 -9.60
CA LEU A 94 27.05 8.58 -8.26
C LEU A 94 27.65 7.18 -8.08
N PRO A 95 28.72 7.04 -7.26
CA PRO A 95 29.26 5.76 -6.87
C PRO A 95 28.19 4.84 -6.27
N LEU A 96 28.24 3.56 -6.66
CA LEU A 96 27.51 2.47 -6.01
C LEU A 96 28.38 1.73 -4.96
N HIS A 97 29.60 2.22 -4.71
CA HIS A 97 30.67 1.54 -3.97
C HIS A 97 31.13 2.33 -2.75
#